data_AF-A0A958J5V9-F1
#
_entry.id   AF-A0A958J5V9-F1
#
_cell.length_a   1.000
_cell.length_b   1.000
_cell.length_c   1.000
_cell.angle_alpha   90.00
_cell.angle_beta   90.00
_cell.angle_gamma   90.00
#
_symmetry.space_group_name_H-M   'P 1'
#
loop_
_entity.id
_entity.type
_entity.pdbx_description
1 polymer ?
#
loop_
_entity_poly.entity_id
_entity_poly.type
_entity_poly.pdbx_seq_one_letter_code
_entity_poly.pdbx_strand_id
1 'polypeptide(L)' 'MVNERQAAGSYQVQWDGRDQAGSRVPSGTYFYRLEVNGRENFRQTRKMQLVK' A
#
# COMPACT_ATOMS: atom_id res chain seq x y z
N MET A 1 7.44 5.20 -2.85
CA MET A 1 7.42 4.01 -1.98
C MET A 1 7.71 4.49 -0.58
N VAL A 2 6.82 4.26 0.39
CA VAL A 2 7.11 4.59 1.79
C VAL A 2 7.95 3.45 2.34
N ASN A 3 9.28 3.60 2.30
CA ASN A 3 10.25 2.60 2.72
C ASN A 3 11.02 3.09 3.95
N GLU A 4 10.34 3.81 4.84
CA GLU A 4 10.92 4.38 6.05
C GLU A 4 10.45 3.60 7.28
N ARG A 5 11.34 3.51 8.27
CA ARG A 5 11.05 2.85 9.54
C ARG A 5 10.03 3.68 10.31
N GLN A 6 8.79 3.22 10.33
CA GLN A 6 7.73 3.89 11.06
C GLN A 6 7.70 3.41 12.53
N ALA A 7 7.52 4.34 13.46
CA ALA A 7 7.36 4.03 14.88
C ALA A 7 6.03 3.28 15.13
N ALA A 8 5.75 2.90 16.37
CA ALA A 8 4.42 2.40 16.70
C ALA A 8 3.40 3.54 16.60
N GLY A 9 2.29 3.31 15.89
CA GLY A 9 1.26 4.33 15.68
C GLY A 9 0.24 3.94 14.62
N SER A 10 -0.76 4.80 14.42
CA SER A 10 -1.73 4.66 13.34
C SER A 10 -1.24 5.38 12.09
N TYR A 11 -1.23 4.69 10.96
CA TYR A 11 -0.79 5.24 9.68
C TYR A 11 -1.87 5.07 8.63
N GLN A 12 -2.09 6.13 7.86
CA GLN A 12 -3.00 6.13 6.73
C GLN A 12 -2.19 6.40 5.46
N VAL A 13 -2.31 5.49 4.50
CA VAL A 13 -1.73 5.65 3.17
C VAL A 13 -2.86 5.69 2.17
N GLN A 14 -2.94 6.78 1.41
CA GLN A 14 -3.86 6.91 0.29
C GLN A 14 -3.07 6.73 -1.00
N TRP A 15 -3.52 5.81 -1.85
CA TRP A 15 -2.99 5.68 -3.20
C TRP A 15 -3.78 6.59 -4.14
N ASP A 16 -3.06 7.36 -4.95
CA ASP A 16 -3.61 8.36 -5.88
C ASP A 16 -3.94 7.78 -7.27
N GLY A 17 -3.86 6.45 -7.42
CA GLY A 17 -4.13 5.77 -8.68
C GLY A 17 -3.01 5.96 -9.71
N ARG A 18 -1.78 6.28 -9.28
CA ARG A 18 -0.62 6.38 -10.17
C ARG A 18 0.35 5.22 -10.00
N ASP A 19 1.01 4.85 -11.09
CA ASP A 19 2.13 3.91 -11.08
C ASP A 19 3.45 4.61 -10.71
N GLN A 20 4.56 3.85 -10.74
CA GLN A 20 5.89 4.34 -10.41
C GLN A 20 6.42 5.40 -11.40
N ALA A 21 5.90 5.43 -12.63
CA ALA A 21 6.24 6.44 -13.63
C ALA A 21 5.37 7.70 -13.50
N GLY A 22 4.45 7.75 -12.52
CA GLY A 22 3.50 8.86 -12.33
C GLY A 22 2.29 8.80 -13.26
N SER A 23 2.15 7.74 -14.05
CA SER A 23 1.04 7.55 -14.99
C SER A 23 -0.20 7.05 -14.26
N ARG A 24 -1.38 7.53 -14.64
CA ARG A 24 -2.64 7.06 -14.08
C ARG A 24 -2.91 5.63 -14.56
N VAL A 25 -3.26 4.76 -13.63
CA VAL A 25 -3.60 3.37 -13.98
C VAL A 25 -5.10 3.21 -14.28
N PRO A 26 -5.50 2.21 -15.08
CA PRO A 26 -6.90 1.95 -15.39
C PRO A 26 -7.73 1.60 -14.16
N SER A 27 -9.06 1.73 -14.24
CA SER A 27 -9.96 1.15 -13.24
C SER A 27 -9.76 -0.36 -13.19
N GLY A 28 -9.73 -0.94 -11.99
CA GLY A 28 -9.42 -2.35 -11.83
C GLY A 28 -9.20 -2.77 -10.39
N THR A 29 -8.86 -4.06 -10.21
CA THR A 29 -8.50 -4.61 -8.91
C THR A 29 -6.99 -4.58 -8.75
N TYR A 30 -6.54 -3.94 -7.69
CA TYR A 30 -5.15 -3.81 -7.30
C TYR A 30 -4.91 -4.51 -5.97
N PHE A 31 -3.71 -5.03 -5.76
CA PHE A 31 -3.33 -5.65 -4.51
C PHE A 31 -2.22 -4.85 -3.85
N TYR A 32 -2.33 -4.68 -2.54
CA TYR A 32 -1.23 -4.17 -1.73
C TYR A 32 -0.90 -5.18 -0.63
N ARG A 33 0.35 -5.10 -0.18
CA ARG A 33 0.90 -5.97 0.85
C ARG A 33 1.46 -5.12 1.98
N LEU A 34 0.97 -5.35 3.19
CA LEU A 34 1.52 -4.80 4.41
C LEU A 34 2.48 -5.83 4.99
N GLU A 35 3.75 -5.44 5.15
CA GLU A 35 4.78 -6.25 5.81
C GLU A 35 5.31 -5.45 6.99
N VAL A 36 5.24 -6.03 8.18
CA VAL A 36 5.78 -5.44 9.41
C VAL A 36 6.79 -6.41 9.98
N ASN A 37 8.05 -5.98 10.00
CA ASN A 37 9.15 -6.73 10.58
C ASN A 37 9.33 -6.28 12.03
N GLY A 38 8.82 -7.08 12.98
CA GLY A 38 8.82 -6.79 14.40
C GLY A 38 9.31 -7.97 15.24
N ARG A 39 8.86 -8.08 16.49
CA ARG A 39 9.10 -9.28 17.33
C ARG A 39 8.47 -10.53 16.72
N GLU A 40 7.32 -10.35 16.08
CA GLU A 40 6.71 -11.33 15.19
C GLU A 40 6.56 -10.68 13.81
N ASN A 41 6.79 -11.47 12.76
CA ASN A 41 6.63 -11.01 11.41
C ASN A 41 5.14 -11.01 11.05
N PHE A 42 4.62 -9.85 10.68
CA PHE A 42 3.26 -9.73 10.20
C PHE A 42 3.24 -9.46 8.70
N ARG A 43 2.43 -10.23 7.97
CA ARG A 43 2.22 -10.05 6.54
C ARG A 43 0.75 -10.16 6.22
N GLN A 44 0.21 -9.14 5.56
CA GLN A 44 -1.18 -9.13 5.12
C GLN A 44 -1.31 -8.60 3.70
N THR A 45 -1.99 -9.34 2.84
CA THR A 45 -2.36 -8.89 1.50
C THR A 45 -3.82 -8.45 1.50
N ARG A 46 -4.11 -7.31 0.89
CA ARG A 46 -5.47 -6.80 0.73
C ARG A 46 -5.71 -6.36 -0.70
N LYS A 47 -6.93 -6.58 -1.19
CA LYS A 47 -7.40 -6.08 -2.48
C LYS A 47 -7.94 -4.66 -2.32
N MET A 48 -7.75 -3.84 -3.33
CA MET A 48 -8.27 -2.49 -3.47
C MET A 48 -8.90 -2.38 -4.86
N GLN A 49 -10.09 -1.80 -4.95
CA GLN A 49 -10.75 -1.56 -6.23
C GLN A 49 -10.62 -0.08 -6.56
N LEU A 50 -10.01 0.21 -7.71
CA LEU A 50 -10.01 1.55 -8.26
C LEU A 50 -11.20 1.66 -9.20
N VAL A 51 -12.18 2.46 -8.79
CA VAL A 51 -13.33 2.86 -9.61
C VAL A 51 -13.13 4.32 -9.98
N LYS A 52 -13.40 4.68 -11.24
CA LYS A 52 -13.24 6.04 -11.74
C LYS A 52 -14.50 6.86 -11.49
#